data_AF-A0A9E5XZH3-F1
#
_entry.id   AF-A0A9E5XZH3-F1
#
_cell.length_a   1.000
_cell.length_b   1.000
_cell.length_c   1.000
_cell.angle_alpha   90.00
_cell.angle_beta   90.00
_cell.angle_gamma   90.00
#
_symmetry.space_group_name_H-M   'P 1'
#
loop_
_entity.id
_entity.type
_entity.pdbx_description
1 polymer ?
#
loop_
_entity_poly.entity_id
_entity_poly.type
_entity_poly.pdbx_seq_one_letter_code
_entity_poly.pdbx_strand_id
1 'polypeptide(L)'
;MSYTEQAENSSGSKACRQGGKILFLLGLLLVLIFPFFFWYGPEYHSPRSYKAVWNLGHILFFTIATVFACNLAWRRAMPVDQKFVLVLFAAGVIVGILIEIVQRGIGGRSVDCWDVYRDILGICVGIFSCQAIALSFPLQRFFGIMLVVLLFFSAIPLVTALIDEGLAARQFPILADFETPFEATRFMPADRTGRSGKYARTGRHSLRVQLTTADYSGVSLFYFPHDWRGFQTLHFSVYNPARETIILHCRIHDKRHKQYGSLFADRFNRKLLLRAGWNDFQVSLASVRQAPSNRIMDMSAIESFMLFVAREPHSRVLYLDHIFLSR
;
A
#
# COMPACT_ATOMS: atom_id res chain seq x y z
N MET A 1 36.15 49.97 -25.66
CA MET A 1 35.50 49.86 -24.32
C MET A 1 34.05 49.40 -24.50
N SER A 2 33.85 48.29 -25.23
CA SER A 2 32.57 47.96 -25.85
C SER A 2 32.51 46.46 -26.17
N TYR A 3 31.33 45.87 -25.97
CA TYR A 3 30.88 44.48 -26.22
C TYR A 3 31.22 43.36 -25.22
N THR A 4 32.44 43.21 -24.71
CA THR A 4 32.77 42.07 -23.81
C THR A 4 32.18 42.21 -22.40
N GLU A 5 32.14 43.42 -21.84
CA GLU A 5 31.64 43.70 -20.49
C GLU A 5 30.10 43.57 -20.36
N GLN A 6 29.35 43.84 -21.44
CA GLN A 6 27.89 43.66 -21.46
C GLN A 6 27.47 42.20 -21.61
N ALA A 7 28.30 41.35 -22.21
CA ALA A 7 28.02 39.92 -22.37
C ALA A 7 28.17 39.15 -21.03
N GLU A 8 29.22 39.44 -20.25
CA GLU A 8 29.45 38.85 -18.92
C GLU A 8 28.40 39.26 -17.88
N ASN A 9 27.98 40.53 -17.87
CA ASN A 9 26.91 40.98 -16.98
C ASN A 9 25.54 40.36 -17.32
N SER A 10 25.30 40.05 -18.60
CA SER A 10 24.06 39.38 -19.02
C SER A 10 24.03 37.88 -18.66
N SER A 11 25.19 37.21 -18.64
CA SER A 11 25.28 35.77 -18.32
C SER A 11 25.20 35.53 -16.80
N GLY A 12 25.86 36.36 -15.99
CA GLY A 12 25.78 36.34 -14.53
C GLY A 12 24.36 36.65 -14.00
N SER A 13 23.67 37.61 -14.62
CA SER A 13 22.27 37.94 -14.31
C SER A 13 21.32 36.77 -14.63
N LYS A 14 21.50 36.10 -15.78
CA LYS A 14 20.68 34.94 -16.19
C LYS A 14 20.91 33.73 -15.27
N ALA A 15 22.16 33.41 -14.92
CA ALA A 15 22.48 32.30 -14.01
C ALA A 15 21.94 32.55 -12.58
N CYS A 16 22.05 33.78 -12.06
CA CYS A 16 21.49 34.18 -10.76
C CYS A 16 19.95 34.10 -10.74
N ARG A 17 19.28 34.53 -11.83
CA ARG A 17 17.81 34.42 -12.02
C ARG A 17 17.36 32.96 -12.16
N GLN A 18 18.13 32.13 -12.88
CA GLN A 18 17.78 30.74 -13.16
C GLN A 18 17.84 29.87 -11.91
N GLY A 19 18.85 30.04 -11.06
CA GLY A 19 18.89 29.35 -9.76
C GLY A 19 17.78 29.82 -8.80
N GLY A 20 17.27 31.05 -8.95
CA GLY A 20 16.24 31.61 -8.06
C GLY A 20 14.88 31.02 -8.38
N LYS A 21 14.63 30.80 -9.67
CA LYS A 21 13.47 30.06 -10.17
C LYS A 21 13.47 28.61 -9.68
N ILE A 22 14.61 27.91 -9.75
CA ILE A 22 14.71 26.52 -9.27
C ILE A 22 14.41 26.43 -7.77
N LEU A 23 15.02 27.28 -6.95
CA LEU A 23 14.76 27.30 -5.52
C LEU A 23 13.27 27.60 -5.21
N PHE A 24 12.68 28.57 -5.91
CA PHE A 24 11.26 28.89 -5.77
C PHE A 24 10.36 27.70 -6.13
N LEU A 25 10.63 27.00 -7.24
CA LEU A 25 9.88 25.83 -7.68
C LEU A 25 9.98 24.67 -6.68
N LEU A 26 11.18 24.39 -6.16
CA LEU A 26 11.38 23.36 -5.14
C LEU A 26 10.62 23.73 -3.84
N GLY A 27 10.69 24.99 -3.41
CA GLY A 27 9.94 25.47 -2.26
C GLY A 27 8.42 25.36 -2.45
N LEU A 28 7.92 25.73 -3.63
CA LEU A 28 6.51 25.57 -3.99
C LEU A 28 6.07 24.11 -3.94
N LEU A 29 6.86 23.20 -4.51
CA LEU A 29 6.58 21.76 -4.47
C LEU A 29 6.52 21.23 -3.04
N LEU A 30 7.43 21.65 -2.16
CA LEU A 30 7.39 21.25 -0.74
C LEU A 30 6.12 21.72 -0.05
N VAL A 31 5.71 22.98 -0.26
CA VAL A 31 4.47 23.52 0.32
C VAL A 31 3.24 22.78 -0.21
N LEU A 32 3.24 22.37 -1.48
CA LEU A 32 2.14 21.62 -2.07
C LEU A 32 2.07 20.17 -1.61
N ILE A 33 3.21 19.50 -1.41
CA ILE A 33 3.29 18.08 -1.04
C ILE A 33 3.12 17.89 0.47
N PHE A 34 3.60 18.82 1.30
CA PHE A 34 3.59 18.68 2.76
C PHE A 34 2.22 18.38 3.38
N PRO A 35 1.11 19.03 2.96
CA PRO A 35 -0.22 18.72 3.50
C PRO A 35 -0.64 17.26 3.28
N PHE A 36 -0.14 16.59 2.24
CA PHE A 36 -0.51 15.21 1.97
C PHE A 36 -0.10 14.29 3.12
N PHE A 37 1.01 14.51 3.83
CA PHE A 37 1.35 13.68 5.00
C PHE A 37 0.20 13.59 6.03
N PHE A 38 -0.63 14.63 6.16
CA PHE A 38 -1.67 14.70 7.18
C PHE A 38 -3.07 14.49 6.61
N TRP A 39 -3.34 14.95 5.39
CA TRP A 39 -4.67 14.92 4.77
C TRP A 39 -4.73 14.02 3.53
N TYR A 40 -5.89 13.42 3.30
CA TYR A 40 -6.21 12.63 2.10
C TYR A 40 -5.39 11.36 1.83
N GLY A 41 -4.49 10.94 2.72
CA GLY A 41 -3.77 9.69 2.51
C GLY A 41 -4.63 8.43 2.58
N PRO A 42 -4.06 7.28 2.17
CA PRO A 42 -4.80 6.06 1.94
C PRO A 42 -5.49 5.53 3.20
N GLU A 43 -6.72 5.08 3.00
CA GLU A 43 -7.49 4.37 4.02
C GLU A 43 -7.13 2.88 4.06
N TYR A 44 -7.60 2.18 5.09
CA TYR A 44 -7.37 0.75 5.26
C TYR A 44 -7.82 -0.10 4.06
N HIS A 45 -8.88 0.29 3.32
CA HIS A 45 -9.34 -0.43 2.12
C HIS A 45 -8.99 0.26 0.80
N SER A 46 -8.13 1.28 0.81
CA SER A 46 -7.64 1.89 -0.41
C SER A 46 -6.90 0.88 -1.29
N PRO A 47 -6.92 1.01 -2.63
CA PRO A 47 -6.15 0.17 -3.54
C PRO A 47 -4.68 0.06 -3.13
N ARG A 48 -4.04 -1.08 -3.42
CA ARG A 48 -2.64 -1.31 -3.03
C ARG A 48 -1.72 -0.39 -3.82
N SER A 49 -2.02 -0.16 -5.10
CA SER A 49 -1.28 0.78 -5.93
C SER A 49 -1.29 2.19 -5.33
N TYR A 50 -2.44 2.66 -4.86
CA TYR A 50 -2.56 3.98 -4.23
C TYR A 50 -1.74 4.07 -2.94
N LYS A 51 -1.81 3.05 -2.08
CA LYS A 51 -0.95 2.96 -0.88
C LYS A 51 0.54 2.98 -1.24
N ALA A 52 0.94 2.24 -2.26
CA ALA A 52 2.34 2.17 -2.68
C ALA A 52 2.84 3.51 -3.27
N VAL A 53 2.04 4.18 -4.11
CA VAL A 53 2.34 5.54 -4.61
C VAL A 53 2.51 6.52 -3.45
N TRP A 54 1.60 6.45 -2.48
CA TRP A 54 1.64 7.30 -1.31
C TRP A 54 2.94 7.14 -0.52
N ASN A 55 3.34 5.90 -0.28
CA ASN A 55 4.58 5.58 0.42
C ASN A 55 5.82 6.09 -0.35
N LEU A 56 5.83 6.02 -1.69
CA LEU A 56 6.91 6.62 -2.50
C LEU A 56 6.97 8.16 -2.39
N GLY A 57 5.87 8.80 -2.00
CA GLY A 57 5.80 10.23 -1.73
C GLY A 57 6.79 10.69 -0.65
N HIS A 58 7.06 9.85 0.36
CA HIS A 58 8.06 10.11 1.39
C HIS A 58 9.46 10.30 0.79
N ILE A 59 9.90 9.34 -0.04
CA ILE A 59 11.20 9.40 -0.72
C ILE A 59 11.30 10.67 -1.56
N LEU A 60 10.24 10.99 -2.33
CA LEU A 60 10.20 12.17 -3.18
C LEU A 60 10.30 13.46 -2.36
N PHE A 61 9.48 13.60 -1.31
CA PHE A 61 9.45 14.80 -0.46
C PHE A 61 10.81 15.04 0.20
N PHE A 62 11.39 14.03 0.84
CA PHE A 62 12.68 14.18 1.51
C PHE A 62 13.84 14.39 0.54
N THR A 63 13.77 13.85 -0.68
CA THR A 63 14.72 14.18 -1.75
C THR A 63 14.64 15.66 -2.12
N ILE A 64 13.43 16.17 -2.41
CA ILE A 64 13.22 17.58 -2.77
C ILE A 64 13.62 18.50 -1.63
N ALA A 65 13.29 18.16 -0.38
CA ALA A 65 13.61 18.95 0.81
C ALA A 65 15.12 19.09 1.00
N THR A 66 15.86 17.98 0.83
CA THR A 66 17.31 17.97 0.92
C THR A 66 17.94 18.79 -0.21
N VAL A 67 17.49 18.62 -1.46
CA VAL A 67 17.98 19.39 -2.61
C VAL A 67 17.70 20.88 -2.43
N PHE A 68 16.51 21.24 -1.92
CA PHE A 68 16.15 22.62 -1.59
C PHE A 68 17.09 23.21 -0.53
N ALA A 69 17.37 22.47 0.54
CA ALA A 69 18.25 22.92 1.62
C ALA A 69 19.69 23.16 1.15
N CYS A 70 20.25 22.26 0.34
CA CYS A 70 21.58 22.45 -0.26
C CYS A 70 21.61 23.68 -1.18
N ASN A 71 20.60 23.85 -2.04
CA ASN A 71 20.50 25.01 -2.93
C ASN A 71 20.34 26.33 -2.17
N LEU A 72 19.60 26.33 -1.06
CA LEU A 72 19.46 27.48 -0.18
C LEU A 72 20.78 27.83 0.50
N ALA A 73 21.52 26.82 0.99
CA ALA A 73 22.81 27.00 1.64
C ALA A 73 23.84 27.60 0.66
N TRP A 74 23.97 27.05 -0.55
CA TRP A 74 24.85 27.61 -1.58
C TRP A 74 24.50 29.05 -1.94
N ARG A 75 23.21 29.38 -2.04
CA ARG A 75 22.74 30.76 -2.29
C ARG A 75 23.06 31.72 -1.17
N ARG A 76 23.10 31.24 0.07
CA ARG A 76 23.52 32.01 1.24
C ARG A 76 25.02 32.00 1.48
N ALA A 77 25.81 31.50 0.52
CA ALA A 77 27.26 31.31 0.64
C ALA A 77 27.66 30.52 1.90
N MET A 78 26.78 29.64 2.39
CA MET A 78 27.08 28.76 3.51
C MET A 78 27.88 27.55 3.00
N PRO A 79 28.88 27.08 3.77
CA PRO A 79 29.62 25.88 3.41
C PRO A 79 28.71 24.65 3.50
N VAL A 80 28.58 23.92 2.39
CA VAL A 80 27.92 22.61 2.34
C VAL A 80 29.00 21.56 2.56
N ASP A 81 29.48 21.47 3.79
CA ASP A 81 30.52 20.55 4.22
C ASP A 81 29.94 19.30 4.92
N GLN A 82 30.81 18.42 5.42
CA GLN A 82 30.38 17.20 6.12
C GLN A 82 29.52 17.50 7.36
N LYS A 83 29.77 18.62 8.06
CA LYS A 83 28.98 19.01 9.23
C LYS A 83 27.58 19.44 8.82
N PHE A 84 27.47 20.24 7.76
CA PHE A 84 26.18 20.61 7.18
C PHE A 84 25.38 19.37 6.78
N VAL A 85 26.01 18.43 6.08
CA VAL A 85 25.35 17.19 5.65
C VAL A 85 24.90 16.35 6.84
N LEU A 86 25.72 16.22 7.89
CA LEU A 86 25.36 15.49 9.10
C LEU A 86 24.16 16.15 9.82
N VAL A 87 24.17 17.47 9.95
CA VAL A 87 23.07 18.23 10.56
C VAL A 87 21.80 18.10 9.72
N LEU A 88 21.90 18.20 8.40
CA LEU A 88 20.76 18.04 7.49
C LEU A 88 20.16 16.63 7.58
N PHE A 89 21.02 15.62 7.62
CA PHE A 89 20.59 14.23 7.77
C PHE A 89 19.88 14.01 9.11
N ALA A 90 20.49 14.44 10.22
CA ALA A 90 19.89 14.32 11.55
C ALA A 90 18.57 15.08 11.66
N ALA A 91 18.50 16.31 11.16
CA ALA A 91 17.28 17.11 11.13
C ALA A 91 16.19 16.44 10.29
N GLY A 92 16.52 15.92 9.11
CA GLY A 92 15.58 15.20 8.25
C GLY A 92 14.99 13.96 8.92
N VAL A 93 15.83 13.14 9.55
CA VAL A 93 15.38 11.95 10.30
C VAL A 93 14.47 12.35 11.47
N ILE A 94 14.83 13.38 12.23
CA ILE A 94 13.99 13.89 13.32
C ILE A 94 12.64 14.36 12.78
N VAL A 95 12.62 15.11 11.68
CA VAL A 95 11.37 15.55 11.04
C VAL A 95 10.52 14.37 10.58
N GLY A 96 11.11 13.35 9.95
CA GLY A 96 10.39 12.12 9.56
C GLY A 96 9.73 11.42 10.74
N ILE A 97 10.48 11.21 11.83
CA ILE A 97 9.95 10.64 13.07
C ILE A 97 8.82 11.50 13.66
N LEU A 98 8.96 12.83 13.63
CA LEU A 98 7.92 13.74 14.11
C LEU A 98 6.65 13.65 13.26
N ILE A 99 6.78 13.52 11.92
CA ILE A 99 5.64 13.33 11.03
C ILE A 99 4.87 12.05 11.40
N GLU A 100 5.57 10.92 11.60
CA GLU A 100 4.96 9.66 12.03
C GLU A 100 4.21 9.78 13.37
N ILE A 101 4.82 10.47 14.35
CA ILE A 101 4.19 10.71 15.67
C ILE A 101 2.91 11.55 15.51
N VAL A 102 2.95 12.59 14.69
CA VAL A 102 1.79 13.46 14.45
C VAL A 102 0.70 12.70 13.69
N GLN A 103 1.04 11.91 12.68
CA GLN A 103 0.08 11.10 11.93
C GLN A 103 -0.65 10.08 12.82
N ARG A 104 0.04 9.50 13.81
CA ARG A 104 -0.58 8.63 14.82
C ARG A 104 -1.69 9.36 15.60
N GLY A 105 -1.48 10.64 15.93
CA GLY A 105 -2.41 11.45 16.72
C GLY A 105 -3.61 12.00 15.92
N ILE A 106 -3.44 12.28 14.63
CA ILE A 106 -4.44 13.04 13.83
C ILE A 106 -5.49 12.13 13.13
N GLY A 107 -5.22 10.82 12.96
CA GLY A 107 -6.12 9.99 12.12
C GLY A 107 -6.18 8.50 12.44
N GLY A 108 -5.65 8.06 13.60
CA GLY A 108 -5.63 6.64 13.95
C GLY A 108 -4.79 5.78 13.00
N ARG A 109 -3.86 6.39 12.25
CA ARG A 109 -2.89 5.67 11.42
C ARG A 109 -1.92 4.91 12.31
N SER A 110 -1.60 3.68 11.92
CA SER A 110 -0.53 2.91 12.55
C SER A 110 0.82 3.47 12.10
N VAL A 111 1.74 3.63 13.05
CA VAL A 111 3.14 3.97 12.75
C VAL A 111 3.71 2.92 11.80
N ASP A 112 4.24 3.34 10.66
CA ASP A 112 4.96 2.45 9.74
C ASP A 112 6.46 2.72 9.85
N CYS A 113 7.19 1.80 10.48
CA CYS A 113 8.66 1.91 10.57
C CYS A 113 9.32 2.01 9.18
N TRP A 114 8.64 1.54 8.12
CA TRP A 114 9.14 1.69 6.76
C TRP A 114 9.04 3.12 6.22
N ASP A 115 8.21 3.99 6.78
CA ASP A 115 8.17 5.41 6.39
C ASP A 115 9.45 6.11 6.83
N VAL A 116 9.97 5.83 8.03
CA VAL A 116 11.29 6.33 8.46
C VAL A 116 12.42 5.86 7.52
N TYR A 117 12.36 4.61 7.05
CA TYR A 117 13.30 4.12 6.04
C TYR A 117 13.19 4.88 4.72
N ARG A 118 11.96 5.17 4.24
CA ARG A 118 11.70 5.92 3.00
C ARG A 118 12.20 7.36 3.12
N ASP A 119 12.02 7.99 4.27
CA ASP A 119 12.51 9.32 4.57
C ASP A 119 14.04 9.37 4.50
N ILE A 120 14.72 8.42 5.18
CA ILE A 120 16.18 8.27 5.14
C ILE A 120 16.67 8.06 3.70
N LEU A 121 16.01 7.19 2.93
CA LEU A 121 16.37 6.95 1.53
C LEU A 121 16.24 8.22 0.68
N GLY A 122 15.16 8.99 0.85
CA GLY A 122 14.98 10.28 0.19
C GLY A 122 16.08 11.29 0.54
N ILE A 123 16.45 11.40 1.82
CA ILE A 123 17.55 12.26 2.27
C ILE A 123 18.87 11.85 1.59
N CYS A 124 19.21 10.55 1.60
CA CYS A 124 20.42 10.02 0.97
C CYS A 124 20.47 10.31 -0.54
N VAL A 125 19.34 10.12 -1.25
CA VAL A 125 19.23 10.45 -2.68
C VAL A 125 19.44 11.95 -2.92
N GLY A 126 18.87 12.80 -2.08
CA GLY A 126 19.06 14.25 -2.16
C GLY A 126 20.51 14.69 -1.92
N ILE A 127 21.17 14.14 -0.89
CA ILE A 127 22.58 14.42 -0.56
C ILE A 127 23.48 14.01 -1.74
N PHE A 128 23.27 12.79 -2.26
CA PHE A 128 24.02 12.25 -3.38
C PHE A 128 23.84 13.11 -4.65
N SER A 129 22.61 13.53 -4.93
CA SER A 129 22.26 14.37 -6.09
C SER A 129 22.89 15.77 -6.01
N CYS A 130 23.08 16.31 -4.81
CA CYS A 130 23.75 17.58 -4.58
C CYS A 130 25.28 17.49 -4.65
N GLN A 131 25.85 16.29 -4.76
CA GLN A 131 27.30 16.04 -4.64
C GLN A 131 27.90 16.71 -3.38
N ALA A 132 27.11 16.76 -2.29
CA ALA A 132 27.46 17.49 -1.07
C ALA A 132 28.62 16.85 -0.28
N ILE A 133 29.05 15.65 -0.67
CA ILE A 133 30.20 14.95 -0.09
C ILE A 133 31.20 14.64 -1.21
N ALA A 134 32.45 15.09 -1.01
CA ALA A 134 33.55 14.71 -1.88
C ALA A 134 33.92 13.23 -1.65
N LEU A 135 33.62 12.39 -2.63
CA LEU A 135 33.90 10.96 -2.62
C LEU A 135 34.79 10.62 -3.82
N SER A 136 35.63 9.59 -3.70
CA SER A 136 36.38 9.07 -4.84
C SER A 136 35.43 8.49 -5.90
N PHE A 137 35.83 8.51 -7.18
CA PHE A 137 35.01 8.00 -8.28
C PHE A 137 34.48 6.57 -8.06
N PRO A 138 35.29 5.59 -7.58
CA PRO A 138 34.78 4.26 -7.28
C PRO A 138 33.69 4.25 -6.21
N LEU A 139 33.83 5.09 -5.18
CA LEU A 139 32.90 5.17 -4.06
C LEU A 139 31.59 5.87 -4.45
N GLN A 140 31.66 6.93 -5.27
CA GLN A 140 30.48 7.54 -5.88
C GLN A 140 29.69 6.52 -6.71
N ARG A 141 30.38 5.74 -7.54
CA ARG A 141 29.74 4.70 -8.36
C ARG A 141 29.08 3.62 -7.50
N PHE A 142 29.77 3.16 -6.46
CA PHE A 142 29.23 2.16 -5.53
C PHE A 142 27.94 2.66 -4.86
N PHE A 143 27.96 3.85 -4.25
CA PHE A 143 26.78 4.41 -3.58
C PHE A 143 25.66 4.75 -4.56
N GLY A 144 25.99 5.24 -5.76
CA GLY A 144 25.00 5.49 -6.81
C GLY A 144 24.25 4.23 -7.21
N ILE A 145 24.98 3.13 -7.45
CA ILE A 145 24.38 1.81 -7.75
C ILE A 145 23.53 1.33 -6.56
N MET A 146 24.05 1.44 -5.34
CA MET A 146 23.33 1.05 -4.13
C MET A 146 21.99 1.80 -4.00
N LEU A 147 21.98 3.12 -4.19
CA LEU A 147 20.77 3.93 -4.12
C LEU A 147 19.77 3.56 -5.23
N VAL A 148 20.24 3.33 -6.46
CA VAL A 148 19.38 2.87 -7.56
C VAL A 148 18.75 1.52 -7.22
N VAL A 149 19.50 0.60 -6.64
CA VAL A 149 19.00 -0.70 -6.20
C VAL A 149 17.95 -0.53 -5.08
N LEU A 150 18.20 0.30 -4.08
CA LEU A 150 17.24 0.57 -2.99
C LEU A 150 15.95 1.23 -3.50
N LEU A 151 16.06 2.17 -4.46
CA LEU A 151 14.90 2.78 -5.12
C LEU A 151 14.11 1.75 -5.93
N PHE A 152 14.81 0.85 -6.65
CA PHE A 152 14.17 -0.24 -7.37
C PHE A 152 13.39 -1.14 -6.43
N PHE A 153 13.98 -1.58 -5.31
CA PHE A 153 13.28 -2.37 -4.29
C PHE A 153 12.09 -1.62 -3.69
N SER A 154 12.20 -0.31 -3.46
CA SER A 154 11.11 0.53 -2.95
C SER A 154 9.94 0.64 -3.94
N ALA A 155 10.19 0.50 -5.24
CA ALA A 155 9.16 0.52 -6.28
C ALA A 155 8.45 -0.83 -6.49
N ILE A 156 9.00 -1.95 -6.00
CA ILE A 156 8.41 -3.29 -6.19
C ILE A 156 6.94 -3.35 -5.75
N PRO A 157 6.53 -2.86 -4.55
CA PRO A 157 5.13 -2.93 -4.12
C PRO A 157 4.16 -2.22 -5.06
N LEU A 158 4.59 -1.12 -5.69
CA LEU A 158 3.78 -0.41 -6.67
C LEU A 158 3.62 -1.22 -7.95
N VAL A 159 4.73 -1.73 -8.50
CA VAL A 159 4.71 -2.51 -9.74
C VAL A 159 3.88 -3.77 -9.58
N THR A 160 4.05 -4.51 -8.47
CA THR A 160 3.28 -5.73 -8.20
C THR A 160 1.81 -5.43 -8.01
N ALA A 161 1.45 -4.35 -7.30
CA ALA A 161 0.06 -3.95 -7.13
C ALA A 161 -0.61 -3.57 -8.46
N LEU A 162 0.07 -2.80 -9.32
CA LEU A 162 -0.46 -2.42 -10.63
C LEU A 162 -0.66 -3.62 -11.56
N ILE A 163 0.31 -4.54 -11.59
CA ILE A 163 0.20 -5.79 -12.36
C ILE A 163 -1.00 -6.60 -11.85
N ASP A 164 -1.11 -6.81 -10.53
CA ASP A 164 -2.18 -7.62 -9.96
C ASP A 164 -3.56 -6.98 -10.12
N GLU A 165 -3.70 -5.67 -9.92
CA GLU A 165 -4.96 -4.94 -10.14
C GLU A 165 -5.37 -4.99 -11.62
N GLY A 166 -4.41 -4.88 -12.55
CA GLY A 166 -4.65 -5.04 -13.98
C GLY A 166 -5.06 -6.47 -14.37
N LEU A 167 -4.44 -7.49 -13.77
CA LEU A 167 -4.81 -8.89 -13.95
C LEU A 167 -6.22 -9.17 -13.40
N ALA A 168 -6.50 -8.70 -12.18
CA ALA A 168 -7.81 -8.85 -11.54
C ALA A 168 -8.93 -8.25 -12.40
N ALA A 169 -8.71 -7.07 -12.98
CA ALA A 169 -9.68 -6.42 -13.86
C ALA A 169 -9.95 -7.23 -15.13
N ARG A 170 -8.92 -7.90 -15.69
CA ARG A 170 -9.04 -8.73 -16.90
C ARG A 170 -9.65 -10.12 -16.63
N GLN A 171 -9.37 -10.70 -15.46
CA GLN A 171 -9.84 -12.03 -15.06
C GLN A 171 -11.25 -12.02 -14.48
N PHE A 172 -11.78 -10.85 -14.12
CA PHE A 172 -13.14 -10.72 -13.59
C PHE A 172 -14.17 -11.38 -14.53
N PRO A 173 -15.06 -12.27 -14.04
CA PRO A 173 -15.55 -12.36 -12.66
C PRO A 173 -14.78 -13.30 -11.70
N ILE A 174 -13.61 -13.80 -12.07
CA ILE A 174 -12.74 -14.54 -11.14
C ILE A 174 -12.15 -13.52 -10.16
N LEU A 175 -12.39 -13.76 -8.86
CA LEU A 175 -11.89 -12.91 -7.79
C LEU A 175 -10.52 -13.40 -7.30
N ALA A 176 -10.36 -14.72 -7.17
CA ALA A 176 -9.09 -15.38 -6.90
C ALA A 176 -9.16 -16.87 -7.23
N ASP A 177 -8.19 -17.37 -8.00
CA ASP A 177 -7.93 -18.79 -8.26
C ASP A 177 -6.50 -19.20 -7.86
N PHE A 178 -5.73 -18.24 -7.36
CA PHE A 178 -4.37 -18.38 -6.83
C PHE A 178 -3.33 -18.86 -7.83
N GLU A 179 -3.60 -18.77 -9.13
CA GLU A 179 -2.64 -19.16 -10.16
C GLU A 179 -1.57 -18.10 -10.41
N THR A 180 -1.76 -16.87 -9.92
CA THR A 180 -0.72 -15.83 -9.92
C THR A 180 -0.08 -15.68 -8.53
N PRO A 181 1.22 -15.27 -8.44
CA PRO A 181 1.89 -15.05 -7.15
C PRO A 181 1.34 -13.88 -6.34
N PHE A 182 0.61 -12.96 -6.98
CA PHE A 182 0.18 -11.71 -6.36
C PHE A 182 -1.19 -11.83 -5.67
N GLU A 183 -2.00 -12.82 -6.06
CA GLU A 183 -3.35 -13.01 -5.54
C GLU A 183 -3.42 -13.24 -4.04
N ALA A 184 -2.44 -13.92 -3.45
CA ALA A 184 -2.41 -14.10 -2.00
C ALA A 184 -2.33 -12.76 -1.24
N THR A 185 -1.70 -11.75 -1.85
CA THR A 185 -1.61 -10.39 -1.27
C THR A 185 -2.91 -9.59 -1.41
N ARG A 186 -3.95 -10.15 -2.07
CA ARG A 186 -5.31 -9.59 -2.09
C ARG A 186 -6.04 -9.79 -0.75
N PHE A 187 -5.51 -10.67 0.09
CA PHE A 187 -6.10 -11.11 1.34
C PHE A 187 -5.39 -10.52 2.56
N MET A 188 -6.13 -10.40 3.66
CA MET A 188 -5.62 -9.96 4.96
C MET A 188 -6.14 -10.88 6.09
N PRO A 189 -5.38 -11.05 7.18
CA PRO A 189 -4.05 -10.46 7.41
C PRO A 189 -2.95 -11.26 6.70
N ALA A 190 -1.97 -10.56 6.11
CA ALA A 190 -1.00 -11.13 5.18
C ALA A 190 -0.05 -12.14 5.83
N ASP A 191 0.27 -11.97 7.12
CA ASP A 191 1.13 -12.84 7.92
C ASP A 191 0.53 -14.24 8.16
N ARG A 192 -0.78 -14.41 7.92
CA ARG A 192 -1.50 -15.68 8.13
C ARG A 192 -1.95 -16.33 6.83
N THR A 193 -1.59 -15.74 5.71
CA THR A 193 -1.97 -16.22 4.38
C THR A 193 -0.75 -16.54 3.55
N GLY A 194 -0.83 -17.54 2.70
CA GLY A 194 0.24 -17.82 1.74
C GLY A 194 -0.23 -18.73 0.62
N ARG A 195 0.36 -18.59 -0.56
CA ARG A 195 0.09 -19.49 -1.68
C ARG A 195 0.63 -20.89 -1.36
N SER A 196 -0.14 -21.94 -1.65
CA SER A 196 0.25 -23.32 -1.40
C SER A 196 -0.12 -24.22 -2.57
N GLY A 197 0.78 -25.13 -2.95
CA GLY A 197 0.49 -26.20 -3.92
C GLY A 197 0.02 -27.50 -3.29
N LYS A 198 -0.27 -27.53 -1.97
CA LYS A 198 -0.59 -28.78 -1.26
C LYS A 198 -1.98 -29.30 -1.57
N TYR A 199 -2.97 -28.41 -1.57
CA TYR A 199 -4.36 -28.72 -1.88
C TYR A 199 -4.89 -27.65 -2.81
N ALA A 200 -5.03 -27.96 -4.10
CA ALA A 200 -5.68 -27.10 -5.07
C ALA A 200 -7.04 -27.70 -5.42
N ARG A 201 -8.09 -26.87 -5.50
CA ARG A 201 -9.40 -27.27 -6.02
C ARG A 201 -9.38 -27.21 -7.54
N THR A 202 -8.80 -26.13 -8.07
CA THR A 202 -8.58 -25.90 -9.49
C THR A 202 -7.13 -25.49 -9.73
N GLY A 203 -6.61 -25.72 -10.93
CA GLY A 203 -5.24 -25.33 -11.26
C GLY A 203 -4.19 -26.08 -10.43
N ARG A 204 -3.24 -25.35 -9.86
CA ARG A 204 -2.08 -25.86 -9.14
C ARG A 204 -1.93 -25.30 -7.73
N HIS A 205 -2.61 -24.21 -7.40
CA HIS A 205 -2.41 -23.51 -6.14
C HIS A 205 -3.71 -23.18 -5.44
N SER A 206 -3.61 -22.89 -4.15
CA SER A 206 -4.68 -22.32 -3.33
C SER A 206 -4.09 -21.38 -2.28
N LEU A 207 -4.95 -20.69 -1.56
CA LEU A 207 -4.57 -19.90 -0.39
C LEU A 207 -4.58 -20.76 0.86
N ARG A 208 -3.41 -20.98 1.45
CA ARG A 208 -3.29 -21.48 2.82
C ARG A 208 -3.67 -20.36 3.78
N VAL A 209 -4.61 -20.64 4.68
CA VAL A 209 -5.08 -19.73 5.72
C VAL A 209 -4.78 -20.32 7.09
N GLN A 210 -3.97 -19.62 7.88
CA GLN A 210 -3.67 -19.97 9.26
C GLN A 210 -4.70 -19.33 10.21
N LEU A 211 -5.51 -20.17 10.83
CA LEU A 211 -6.43 -19.80 11.89
C LEU A 211 -5.73 -19.90 13.26
N THR A 212 -6.13 -19.02 14.15
CA THR A 212 -5.62 -18.84 15.52
C THR A 212 -6.75 -19.00 16.53
N THR A 213 -6.42 -19.02 17.82
CA THR A 213 -7.39 -19.09 18.93
C THR A 213 -8.03 -17.74 19.32
N ALA A 214 -7.77 -16.68 18.54
CA ALA A 214 -8.42 -15.38 18.71
C ALA A 214 -9.96 -15.50 18.62
N ASP A 215 -10.68 -14.58 19.27
CA ASP A 215 -12.16 -14.56 19.27
C ASP A 215 -12.76 -14.66 17.86
N TYR A 216 -12.14 -13.97 16.90
CA TYR A 216 -12.43 -14.08 15.48
C TYR A 216 -11.13 -14.29 14.74
N SER A 217 -11.02 -15.42 14.03
CA SER A 217 -9.83 -15.74 13.25
C SER A 217 -10.23 -16.12 11.83
N GLY A 218 -9.57 -15.55 10.82
CA GLY A 218 -10.00 -15.75 9.45
C GLY A 218 -9.19 -14.96 8.46
N VAL A 219 -9.76 -14.85 7.27
CA VAL A 219 -9.18 -14.14 6.14
C VAL A 219 -10.23 -13.25 5.48
N SER A 220 -9.78 -12.09 5.00
CA SER A 220 -10.61 -11.11 4.29
C SER A 220 -10.00 -10.81 2.94
N LEU A 221 -10.77 -11.00 1.88
CA LEU A 221 -10.48 -10.48 0.56
C LEU A 221 -10.90 -9.00 0.51
N PHE A 222 -9.97 -8.11 0.16
CA PHE A 222 -10.20 -6.66 0.06
C PHE A 222 -9.85 -6.08 -1.31
N TYR A 223 -8.86 -6.66 -1.99
CA TYR A 223 -8.32 -6.10 -3.23
C TYR A 223 -8.84 -6.89 -4.44
N PHE A 224 -10.01 -6.50 -4.95
CA PHE A 224 -10.71 -7.15 -6.06
C PHE A 224 -11.63 -6.14 -6.78
N PRO A 225 -12.08 -6.41 -8.02
CA PRO A 225 -13.08 -5.56 -8.68
C PRO A 225 -14.39 -5.53 -7.89
N HIS A 226 -14.81 -4.33 -7.48
CA HIS A 226 -15.86 -4.11 -6.47
C HIS A 226 -17.30 -4.13 -7.02
N ASP A 227 -17.48 -3.99 -8.33
CA ASP A 227 -18.81 -3.93 -8.95
C ASP A 227 -19.35 -5.33 -9.24
N TRP A 228 -20.23 -5.80 -8.37
CA TRP A 228 -20.86 -7.12 -8.45
C TRP A 228 -22.26 -7.06 -9.05
N ARG A 229 -22.66 -5.93 -9.64
CA ARG A 229 -23.95 -5.81 -10.34
C ARG A 229 -23.99 -6.75 -11.55
N GLY A 230 -25.16 -7.30 -11.82
CA GLY A 230 -25.40 -8.22 -12.95
C GLY A 230 -24.94 -9.66 -12.72
N PHE A 231 -24.34 -9.98 -11.56
CA PHE A 231 -24.09 -11.35 -11.12
C PHE A 231 -25.16 -11.82 -10.15
N GLN A 232 -25.34 -13.13 -10.06
CA GLN A 232 -26.35 -13.78 -9.22
C GLN A 232 -25.75 -14.54 -8.05
N THR A 233 -24.58 -15.15 -8.24
CA THR A 233 -24.01 -16.08 -7.24
C THR A 233 -22.51 -15.87 -7.09
N LEU A 234 -22.07 -15.78 -5.84
CA LEU A 234 -20.66 -15.94 -5.43
C LEU A 234 -20.38 -17.41 -5.15
N HIS A 235 -19.33 -17.92 -5.76
CA HIS A 235 -18.80 -19.27 -5.58
C HIS A 235 -17.43 -19.21 -4.91
N PHE A 236 -17.14 -20.17 -4.05
CA PHE A 236 -15.80 -20.39 -3.47
C PHE A 236 -15.69 -21.78 -2.87
N SER A 237 -14.47 -22.31 -2.83
CA SER A 237 -14.18 -23.65 -2.33
C SER A 237 -13.24 -23.58 -1.13
N VAL A 238 -13.54 -24.34 -0.08
CA VAL A 238 -12.71 -24.40 1.14
C VAL A 238 -12.39 -25.85 1.48
N TYR A 239 -11.11 -26.14 1.64
CA TYR A 239 -10.61 -27.43 2.11
C TYR A 239 -10.33 -27.39 3.61
N ASN A 240 -10.92 -28.33 4.33
CA ASN A 240 -10.64 -28.59 5.72
C ASN A 240 -9.82 -29.89 5.85
N PRO A 241 -8.53 -29.81 6.25
CA PRO A 241 -7.71 -31.00 6.46
C PRO A 241 -8.06 -31.78 7.73
N ALA A 242 -8.82 -31.19 8.66
CA ALA A 242 -9.24 -31.86 9.90
C ALA A 242 -10.46 -32.74 9.66
N ARG A 243 -10.63 -33.77 10.51
CA ARG A 243 -11.81 -34.64 10.48
C ARG A 243 -13.04 -33.98 11.11
N GLU A 244 -12.85 -33.05 12.04
CA GLU A 244 -13.95 -32.33 12.66
C GLU A 244 -14.60 -31.33 11.70
N THR A 245 -15.93 -31.19 11.81
CA THR A 245 -16.66 -30.13 11.12
C THR A 245 -16.49 -28.81 11.85
N ILE A 246 -16.18 -27.76 11.11
CA ILE A 246 -15.95 -26.40 11.63
C ILE A 246 -17.13 -25.52 11.20
N ILE A 247 -17.54 -24.58 12.06
CA ILE A 247 -18.52 -23.55 11.67
C ILE A 247 -17.75 -22.35 11.11
N LEU A 248 -17.80 -22.19 9.80
CA LEU A 248 -17.21 -21.06 9.10
C LEU A 248 -18.26 -19.96 8.91
N HIS A 249 -17.90 -18.73 9.21
CA HIS A 249 -18.73 -17.56 8.97
C HIS A 249 -18.31 -16.89 7.67
N CYS A 250 -19.27 -16.66 6.79
CA CYS A 250 -19.13 -15.88 5.57
C CYS A 250 -19.75 -14.50 5.78
N ARG A 251 -18.93 -13.45 5.70
CA ARG A 251 -19.34 -12.05 5.83
C ARG A 251 -19.07 -11.29 4.55
N ILE A 252 -20.03 -10.51 4.10
CA ILE A 252 -19.89 -9.59 2.95
C ILE A 252 -20.47 -8.23 3.32
N HIS A 253 -19.79 -7.15 2.93
CA HIS A 253 -20.29 -5.79 3.09
C HIS A 253 -19.76 -4.87 1.98
N ASP A 254 -20.47 -3.76 1.76
CA ASP A 254 -20.10 -2.69 0.84
C ASP A 254 -19.34 -1.55 1.55
N LYS A 255 -18.85 -0.57 0.78
CA LYS A 255 -18.14 0.60 1.30
C LYS A 255 -19.00 1.49 2.21
N ARG A 256 -20.33 1.43 2.07
CA ARG A 256 -21.25 2.22 2.89
C ARG A 256 -21.32 1.70 4.33
N HIS A 257 -20.93 0.46 4.58
CA HIS A 257 -20.97 -0.15 5.91
C HIS A 257 -20.36 0.71 7.03
N LYS A 258 -19.23 1.37 6.75
CA LYS A 258 -18.59 2.27 7.71
C LYS A 258 -19.44 3.50 8.02
N GLN A 259 -20.10 4.07 7.02
CA GLN A 259 -20.98 5.23 7.17
C GLN A 259 -22.21 4.91 8.03
N TYR A 260 -22.63 3.63 8.04
CA TYR A 260 -23.71 3.11 8.89
C TYR A 260 -23.20 2.52 10.21
N GLY A 261 -22.06 3.01 10.73
CA GLY A 261 -21.56 2.66 12.06
C GLY A 261 -20.97 1.26 12.18
N SER A 262 -20.70 0.56 11.06
CA SER A 262 -20.18 -0.81 11.05
C SER A 262 -21.06 -1.83 11.82
N LEU A 263 -22.38 -1.59 11.83
CA LEU A 263 -23.34 -2.36 12.60
C LEU A 263 -23.44 -3.81 12.10
N PHE A 264 -23.59 -4.77 13.02
CA PHE A 264 -23.78 -6.17 12.65
C PHE A 264 -24.97 -6.40 11.71
N ALA A 265 -26.04 -5.62 11.90
CA ALA A 265 -27.26 -5.68 11.10
C ALA A 265 -27.11 -5.05 9.69
N ASP A 266 -25.96 -4.42 9.40
CA ASP A 266 -25.68 -3.73 8.13
C ASP A 266 -24.74 -4.54 7.21
N ARG A 267 -24.76 -5.87 7.32
CA ARG A 267 -23.87 -6.75 6.55
C ARG A 267 -24.49 -8.11 6.35
N PHE A 268 -24.09 -8.78 5.27
CA PHE A 268 -24.38 -10.20 5.11
C PHE A 268 -23.52 -11.01 6.07
N ASN A 269 -24.12 -11.98 6.75
CA ASN A 269 -23.42 -12.93 7.59
C ASN A 269 -24.14 -14.29 7.55
N ARG A 270 -23.43 -15.34 7.15
CA ARG A 270 -23.98 -16.71 7.05
C ARG A 270 -23.02 -17.71 7.68
N LYS A 271 -23.57 -18.61 8.50
CA LYS A 271 -22.85 -19.78 9.00
C LYS A 271 -22.83 -20.87 7.94
N LEU A 272 -21.68 -21.49 7.75
CA LEU A 272 -21.40 -22.55 6.80
C LEU A 272 -20.81 -23.73 7.56
N LEU A 273 -21.32 -24.92 7.27
CA LEU A 273 -20.77 -26.15 7.83
C LEU A 273 -19.61 -26.59 6.95
N LEU A 274 -18.40 -26.51 7.48
CA LEU A 274 -17.18 -26.89 6.79
C LEU A 274 -16.76 -28.30 7.22
N ARG A 275 -17.19 -29.30 6.46
CA ARG A 275 -16.86 -30.72 6.70
C ARG A 275 -15.42 -31.01 6.30
N ALA A 276 -14.91 -32.17 6.70
CA ALA A 276 -13.60 -32.65 6.26
C ALA A 276 -13.52 -32.73 4.72
N GLY A 277 -12.38 -32.35 4.14
CA GLY A 277 -12.17 -32.32 2.70
C GLY A 277 -12.63 -31.02 2.04
N TRP A 278 -12.86 -31.05 0.73
CA TRP A 278 -13.34 -29.92 -0.06
C TRP A 278 -14.84 -29.67 0.16
N ASN A 279 -15.19 -28.41 0.35
CA ASN A 279 -16.56 -27.93 0.42
C ASN A 279 -16.71 -26.79 -0.58
N ASP A 280 -17.64 -26.93 -1.52
CA ASP A 280 -17.97 -25.87 -2.47
C ASP A 280 -19.21 -25.12 -1.97
N PHE A 281 -19.07 -23.80 -1.81
CA PHE A 281 -20.12 -22.95 -1.29
C PHE A 281 -20.65 -22.01 -2.37
N GLN A 282 -21.95 -21.77 -2.29
CA GLN A 282 -22.66 -20.82 -3.15
C GLN A 282 -23.45 -19.85 -2.27
N VAL A 283 -23.27 -18.55 -2.55
CA VAL A 283 -23.96 -17.47 -1.88
C VAL A 283 -24.74 -16.66 -2.91
N SER A 284 -26.07 -16.62 -2.75
CA SER A 284 -26.93 -15.78 -3.57
C SER A 284 -26.64 -14.31 -3.30
N LEU A 285 -26.29 -13.57 -4.35
CA LEU A 285 -26.06 -12.14 -4.29
C LEU A 285 -27.35 -11.35 -4.08
N ALA A 286 -28.51 -11.93 -4.39
CA ALA A 286 -29.80 -11.34 -4.01
C ALA A 286 -29.95 -11.32 -2.48
N SER A 287 -29.59 -12.41 -1.80
CA SER A 287 -29.58 -12.45 -0.33
C SER A 287 -28.54 -11.51 0.27
N VAL A 288 -27.35 -11.39 -0.34
CA VAL A 288 -26.34 -10.41 0.08
C VAL A 288 -26.87 -8.99 -0.05
N ARG A 289 -27.49 -8.67 -1.19
CA ARG A 289 -28.09 -7.37 -1.49
C ARG A 289 -29.15 -6.95 -0.48
N GLN A 290 -29.94 -7.89 0.01
CA GLN A 290 -31.04 -7.67 0.95
C GLN A 290 -30.65 -7.86 2.43
N ALA A 291 -29.39 -8.22 2.72
CA ALA A 291 -28.98 -8.56 4.08
C ALA A 291 -28.99 -7.38 5.07
N PRO A 292 -28.60 -6.15 4.69
CA PRO A 292 -28.67 -5.02 5.62
C PRO A 292 -30.13 -4.73 6.02
N SER A 293 -30.41 -4.57 7.31
CA SER A 293 -31.81 -4.46 7.78
C SER A 293 -32.51 -3.15 7.38
N ASN A 294 -31.74 -2.07 7.22
CA ASN A 294 -32.29 -0.71 7.04
C ASN A 294 -31.99 -0.11 5.66
N ARG A 295 -31.40 -0.88 4.74
CA ARG A 295 -31.05 -0.42 3.39
C ARG A 295 -30.79 -1.60 2.47
N ILE A 296 -30.65 -1.30 1.19
CA ILE A 296 -30.11 -2.25 0.22
C ILE A 296 -28.59 -2.12 0.17
N MET A 297 -27.88 -3.25 0.15
CA MET A 297 -26.43 -3.25 -0.05
C MET A 297 -26.09 -2.73 -1.45
N ASP A 298 -25.14 -1.82 -1.53
CA ASP A 298 -24.62 -1.25 -2.75
C ASP A 298 -23.69 -2.25 -3.45
N MET A 299 -24.30 -3.05 -4.33
CA MET A 299 -23.58 -4.07 -5.10
C MET A 299 -22.58 -3.49 -6.10
N SER A 300 -22.58 -2.16 -6.36
CA SER A 300 -21.57 -1.53 -7.23
C SER A 300 -20.24 -1.29 -6.54
N ALA A 301 -20.21 -1.40 -5.21
CA ALA A 301 -19.07 -1.05 -4.38
C ALA A 301 -18.91 -2.03 -3.20
N ILE A 302 -18.91 -3.33 -3.48
CA ILE A 302 -18.62 -4.36 -2.47
C ILE A 302 -17.19 -4.16 -1.95
N GLU A 303 -17.04 -3.99 -0.64
CA GLU A 303 -15.77 -3.63 -0.02
C GLU A 303 -14.99 -4.87 0.42
N SER A 304 -15.68 -5.90 0.90
CA SER A 304 -15.01 -7.07 1.46
C SER A 304 -15.84 -8.33 1.43
N PHE A 305 -15.15 -9.44 1.18
CA PHE A 305 -15.59 -10.80 1.43
C PHE A 305 -14.68 -11.43 2.49
N MET A 306 -15.25 -11.95 3.57
CA MET A 306 -14.51 -12.44 4.73
C MET A 306 -15.00 -13.84 5.13
N LEU A 307 -14.04 -14.71 5.42
CA LEU A 307 -14.26 -16.04 5.97
C LEU A 307 -13.56 -16.14 7.32
N PHE A 308 -14.29 -16.46 8.38
CA PHE A 308 -13.70 -16.56 9.71
C PHE A 308 -14.39 -17.60 10.59
N VAL A 309 -13.68 -18.07 11.59
CA VAL A 309 -14.16 -18.91 12.69
C VAL A 309 -14.24 -18.08 13.96
N ALA A 310 -15.09 -18.48 14.89
CA ALA A 310 -15.24 -17.81 16.17
C ALA A 310 -14.78 -18.73 17.31
N ARG A 311 -13.83 -18.26 18.12
CA ARG A 311 -13.33 -18.95 19.33
C ARG A 311 -12.95 -20.42 19.10
N GLU A 312 -12.05 -20.67 18.15
CA GLU A 312 -11.51 -22.02 17.98
C GLU A 312 -10.65 -22.43 19.18
N PRO A 313 -10.78 -23.67 19.69
CA PRO A 313 -10.00 -24.14 20.84
C PRO A 313 -8.50 -24.29 20.50
N HIS A 314 -8.16 -24.51 19.23
CA HIS A 314 -6.80 -24.72 18.77
C HIS A 314 -6.56 -24.03 17.42
N SER A 315 -5.29 -23.73 17.11
CA SER A 315 -4.92 -23.21 15.79
C SER A 315 -5.19 -24.27 14.71
N ARG A 316 -5.67 -23.83 13.53
CA ARG A 316 -6.00 -24.72 12.41
C ARG A 316 -5.52 -24.10 11.10
N VAL A 317 -5.44 -24.93 10.06
CA VAL A 317 -5.11 -24.46 8.70
C VAL A 317 -6.24 -24.87 7.77
N LEU A 318 -6.73 -23.92 6.98
CA LEU A 318 -7.65 -24.15 5.89
C LEU A 318 -7.00 -23.80 4.55
N TYR A 319 -7.57 -24.29 3.45
CA TYR A 319 -7.16 -23.87 2.11
C TYR A 319 -8.38 -23.33 1.36
N LEU A 320 -8.25 -22.15 0.79
CA LEU A 320 -9.30 -21.45 0.05
C LEU A 320 -8.91 -21.39 -1.42
N ASP A 321 -9.85 -21.66 -2.31
CA ASP A 321 -9.63 -21.68 -3.76
C ASP A 321 -10.92 -21.35 -4.53
N HIS A 322 -10.78 -21.12 -5.84
CA HIS A 322 -11.87 -21.08 -6.81
C HIS A 322 -12.97 -20.05 -6.49
N ILE A 323 -12.58 -18.80 -6.25
CA ILE A 323 -13.47 -17.71 -5.87
C ILE A 323 -13.88 -16.92 -7.12
N PHE A 324 -15.16 -16.94 -7.48
CA PHE A 324 -15.66 -16.24 -8.66
C PHE A 324 -17.15 -15.87 -8.56
N LEU A 325 -17.58 -14.96 -9.41
CA LEU A 325 -18.99 -14.60 -9.58
C LEU A 325 -19.56 -15.23 -10.85
N SER A 326 -20.84 -15.59 -10.81
CA SER A 326 -21.58 -16.11 -11.97
C SER A 326 -22.91 -15.39 -12.15
N ARG A 327 -23.37 -15.36 -13.39
CA ARG A 327 -24.66 -14.78 -13.78
C ARG A 327 -25.78 -15.79 -13.70
#